data_AF-A0A9J6FPB4-F1
#
_entry.id   AF-A0A9J6FPB4-F1
#
_cell.length_a   1.000
_cell.length_b   1.000
_cell.length_c   1.000
_cell.angle_alpha   90.00
_cell.angle_beta   90.00
_cell.angle_gamma   90.00
#
_symmetry.space_group_name_H-M   'P 1'
#
loop_
_entity.id
_entity.type
_entity.pdbx_description
1 polymer ?
#
loop_
_entity_poly.entity_id
_entity_poly.type
_entity_poly.pdbx_seq_one_letter_code
_entity_poly.pdbx_strand_id
1 'polypeptide(L)'
;MRFTAKCMQEVLSVVSEDIGVSPRTVAKLKAECVRGNLVSPKRRPRDVTISSTRTVKHDSFTVHAIRLKVQSMYAKREIPTLGSVRKAVNKDDDLPNFTKTTFWRLMKDTGFTFDKRIRNLGIIVWHRRYLRAIKEF
;
A
#
# COMPACT_ATOMS: atom_id res chain seq x y z
N MET A 1 50.07 -23.96 25.35
CA MET A 1 49.27 -23.46 24.22
C MET A 1 49.54 -21.96 24.09
N ARG A 2 50.24 -21.52 23.04
CA ARG A 2 50.68 -20.12 22.89
C ARG A 2 49.51 -19.29 22.37
N PHE A 3 48.91 -18.47 23.21
CA PHE A 3 48.04 -17.40 22.74
C PHE A 3 48.95 -16.32 22.13
N THR A 4 49.16 -16.41 20.82
CA THR A 4 49.76 -15.31 20.06
C THR A 4 48.83 -14.10 20.15
N ALA A 5 49.39 -12.91 20.32
CA ALA A 5 48.64 -11.67 20.27
C ALA A 5 48.09 -11.48 18.83
N LYS A 6 46.94 -12.11 18.55
CA LYS A 6 46.27 -11.99 17.26
C LYS A 6 45.81 -10.56 17.07
N CYS A 7 46.02 -10.04 15.86
CA CYS A 7 45.52 -8.72 15.53
C CYS A 7 43.99 -8.74 15.62
N MET A 8 43.38 -7.67 16.13
CA MET A 8 41.92 -7.55 16.24
C MET A 8 41.22 -7.80 14.90
N GLN A 9 41.88 -7.50 13.77
CA GLN A 9 41.36 -7.78 12.43
C GLN A 9 41.25 -9.29 12.13
N GLU A 10 42.23 -10.09 12.55
CA GLU A 10 42.23 -11.55 12.37
C GLU A 10 41.16 -12.22 13.23
N VAL A 11 40.92 -11.70 14.44
CA VAL A 11 39.85 -12.21 15.31
C VAL A 11 38.48 -11.93 14.69
N LEU A 12 38.29 -10.74 14.11
CA LEU A 12 37.04 -10.37 13.45
C LEU A 12 36.80 -11.13 12.14
N SER A 13 37.85 -11.51 11.40
CA SER A 13 37.71 -12.30 10.18
C SER A 13 37.28 -13.74 10.48
N VAL A 14 37.89 -14.39 11.47
CA VAL A 14 37.50 -15.76 11.87
C VAL A 14 36.05 -15.79 12.34
N VAL A 15 35.65 -14.86 13.21
CA VAL A 15 34.27 -14.78 13.71
C VAL A 15 33.28 -14.45 12.57
N SER A 16 33.71 -13.66 11.57
CA SER A 16 32.90 -13.37 10.39
C SER A 16 32.67 -14.60 9.53
N GLU A 17 33.67 -15.45 9.37
CA GLU A 17 33.59 -16.70 8.60
C GLU A 17 32.68 -17.70 9.31
N ASP A 18 32.80 -17.84 10.63
CA ASP A 18 31.98 -18.76 11.43
C ASP A 18 30.49 -18.35 11.46
N ILE A 19 30.19 -17.04 11.56
CA ILE A 19 28.82 -16.53 11.69
C ILE A 19 28.19 -16.24 10.31
N GLY A 20 29.00 -16.13 9.25
CA GLY A 20 28.52 -15.75 7.91
C GLY A 20 28.05 -14.30 7.81
N VAL A 21 28.60 -13.41 8.64
CA VAL A 21 28.22 -11.98 8.73
C VAL A 21 29.47 -11.13 8.59
N SER A 22 29.40 -10.03 7.83
CA SER A 22 30.58 -9.23 7.50
C SER A 22 31.40 -8.78 8.73
N PRO A 23 32.75 -8.71 8.65
CA PRO A 23 33.61 -8.37 9.79
C PRO A 23 33.29 -7.00 10.40
N ARG A 24 32.84 -6.06 9.56
CA ARG A 24 32.39 -4.73 9.97
C ARG A 24 31.17 -4.77 10.87
N THR A 25 30.21 -5.66 10.58
CA THR A 25 29.01 -5.82 11.39
C THR A 25 29.36 -6.44 12.74
N VAL A 26 30.25 -7.43 12.77
CA VAL A 26 30.76 -8.04 14.01
C VAL A 26 31.46 -6.98 14.89
N ALA A 27 32.32 -6.14 14.30
CA ALA A 27 32.98 -5.05 15.02
C ALA A 27 31.99 -4.03 15.59
N LYS A 28 30.96 -3.68 14.81
CA LYS A 28 29.89 -2.79 15.25
C LYS A 28 29.07 -3.38 16.40
N LEU A 29 28.70 -4.66 16.32
CA LEU A 29 28.01 -5.37 17.38
C LEU A 29 28.84 -5.44 18.66
N LYS A 30 30.16 -5.69 18.54
CA LYS A 30 31.08 -5.64 19.69
C LYS A 30 31.07 -4.26 20.36
N ALA A 31 31.15 -3.18 19.57
CA ALA A 31 31.13 -1.82 20.09
C ALA A 31 29.78 -1.45 20.75
N GLU A 32 28.66 -1.92 20.18
CA GLU A 32 27.32 -1.73 20.75
C GLU A 32 27.12 -2.54 22.03
N CYS A 33 27.68 -3.76 22.11
CA CYS A 33 27.67 -4.60 23.30
C CYS A 33 28.41 -3.94 24.47
N VAL A 34 29.61 -3.39 24.22
CA VAL A 34 30.38 -2.65 25.25
C VAL A 34 29.63 -1.42 25.76
N ARG A 35 28.82 -0.78 24.90
CA ARG A 35 27.97 0.36 25.28
C ARG A 35 26.70 -0.04 26.06
N GLY A 36 26.47 -1.34 26.28
CA GLY A 36 25.43 -1.87 27.17
C GLY A 36 24.08 -2.17 26.51
N ASN A 37 23.71 -1.48 25.42
CA ASN A 37 22.41 -1.69 24.76
C ASN A 37 22.58 -2.16 23.32
N LEU A 38 22.49 -3.48 23.12
CA LEU A 38 22.31 -4.07 21.79
C LEU A 38 20.91 -3.75 21.27
N VAL A 39 20.82 -2.82 20.34
CA VAL A 39 19.54 -2.48 19.70
C VAL A 39 19.37 -3.38 18.49
N SER A 40 18.27 -4.14 18.46
CA SER A 40 17.89 -4.86 17.24
C SER A 40 17.84 -3.88 16.07
N PRO A 41 18.37 -4.22 14.88
CA PRO A 41 18.30 -3.35 13.72
C PRO A 41 16.89 -2.79 13.60
N LYS A 42 16.79 -1.45 13.55
CA LYS A 42 15.51 -0.74 13.60
C LYS A 42 14.63 -1.32 12.49
N ARG A 43 13.75 -2.26 12.82
CA ARG A 43 12.67 -2.67 11.93
C ARG A 43 11.97 -1.37 11.67
N ARG A 44 11.90 -0.91 10.40
CA ARG A 44 11.15 0.30 10.06
C ARG A 44 9.85 0.17 10.82
N PRO A 45 9.58 1.01 11.82
CA PRO A 45 8.43 0.79 12.64
C PRO A 45 7.28 0.82 11.65
N ARG A 46 6.58 -0.30 11.51
CA ARG A 46 5.20 -0.27 11.03
C ARG A 46 4.37 0.22 12.21
N ASP A 47 4.81 1.35 12.78
CA ASP A 47 4.10 2.04 13.82
C ASP A 47 3.00 2.78 13.09
N VAL A 48 1.93 2.04 12.82
CA VAL A 48 0.64 2.58 12.41
C VAL A 48 -0.02 3.15 13.66
N THR A 49 0.71 3.95 14.43
CA THR A 49 0.13 4.89 15.38
C THR A 49 -0.63 5.90 14.53
N ILE A 50 -1.88 5.57 14.24
CA ILE A 50 -3.12 6.34 14.03
C ILE A 50 -3.01 7.76 13.39
N SER A 51 -1.97 8.55 13.62
CA SER A 51 -1.78 9.90 13.09
C SER A 51 -1.49 9.97 11.58
N SER A 52 -1.00 8.89 10.94
CA SER A 52 -0.72 8.89 9.50
C SER A 52 -1.75 8.16 8.63
N THR A 53 -2.83 7.62 9.20
CA THR A 53 -3.91 7.08 8.37
C THR A 53 -4.53 8.21 7.55
N ARG A 54 -4.81 7.96 6.28
CA ARG A 54 -5.32 9.00 5.36
C ARG A 54 -6.67 9.56 5.83
N THR A 55 -7.44 8.77 6.56
CA THR A 55 -8.66 9.15 7.25
C THR A 55 -8.46 10.11 8.42
N VAL A 56 -7.25 10.22 8.97
CA VAL A 56 -6.89 11.24 9.99
C VAL A 56 -6.30 12.48 9.33
N LYS A 57 -5.62 12.32 8.18
CA LYS A 57 -5.11 13.45 7.39
C LYS A 57 -6.21 14.22 6.65
N HIS A 58 -7.26 13.54 6.23
CA HIS A 58 -8.42 14.15 5.59
C HIS A 58 -9.56 14.15 6.60
N ASP A 59 -10.15 15.32 6.81
CA ASP A 59 -11.24 15.48 7.77
C ASP A 59 -12.44 14.57 7.42
N SER A 60 -13.21 14.22 8.45
CA SER A 60 -14.44 13.45 8.33
C SER A 60 -15.42 14.06 7.32
N PHE A 61 -15.47 15.39 7.24
CA PHE A 61 -16.26 16.12 6.26
C PHE A 61 -15.82 15.81 4.82
N THR A 62 -14.52 15.83 4.55
CA THR A 62 -13.97 15.52 3.22
C THR A 62 -14.32 14.09 2.81
N VAL A 63 -14.20 13.14 3.73
CA VAL A 63 -14.55 11.73 3.48
C VAL A 63 -16.05 11.60 3.19
N HIS A 64 -16.89 12.31 3.92
CA HIS A 64 -18.34 12.32 3.70
C HIS A 64 -18.71 12.92 2.33
N ALA A 65 -18.12 14.04 1.95
CA ALA A 65 -18.32 14.66 0.64
C ALA A 65 -17.95 13.71 -0.51
N ILE A 66 -16.84 12.97 -0.39
CA ILE A 66 -16.45 11.94 -1.38
C ILE A 66 -17.51 10.84 -1.46
N ARG A 67 -18.06 10.36 -0.33
CA ARG A 67 -19.15 9.37 -0.32
C ARG A 67 -20.39 9.89 -1.06
N LEU A 68 -20.78 11.14 -0.79
CA LEU A 68 -21.91 11.78 -1.47
C LEU A 68 -21.69 11.86 -2.99
N LYS A 69 -20.48 12.17 -3.45
CA LYS A 69 -20.16 12.16 -4.88
C LYS A 69 -20.32 10.77 -5.50
N VAL A 70 -19.84 9.72 -4.83
CA VAL A 70 -20.05 8.33 -5.27
C VAL A 70 -21.54 8.01 -5.34
N GLN A 71 -22.31 8.36 -4.31
CA GLN A 71 -23.76 8.14 -4.27
C GLN A 71 -24.49 8.90 -5.38
N SER A 72 -24.08 10.13 -5.67
CA SER A 72 -24.67 10.92 -6.76
C SER A 72 -24.45 10.28 -8.14
N MET A 73 -23.33 9.59 -8.36
CA MET A 73 -23.09 8.84 -9.60
C MET A 73 -24.04 7.64 -9.71
N TYR A 74 -24.24 6.91 -8.61
CA TYR A 74 -25.23 5.82 -8.59
C TYR A 74 -26.64 6.32 -8.87
N ALA A 75 -27.04 7.46 -8.30
CA ALA A 75 -28.35 8.08 -8.56
C ALA A 75 -28.53 8.43 -10.06
N LYS A 76 -27.46 8.86 -10.73
CA LYS A 76 -27.42 9.13 -12.18
C LYS A 76 -27.32 7.88 -13.05
N ARG A 77 -27.30 6.68 -12.46
CA ARG A 77 -27.07 5.39 -13.13
C ARG A 77 -25.72 5.31 -13.86
N GLU A 78 -24.76 6.13 -13.46
CA GLU A 78 -23.39 6.07 -13.94
C GLU A 78 -22.58 5.13 -13.06
N ILE A 79 -21.67 4.35 -13.65
CA ILE A 79 -20.81 3.43 -12.89
C ILE A 79 -19.66 4.25 -12.27
N PRO A 80 -19.57 4.35 -10.93
CA PRO A 80 -18.50 5.11 -10.29
C PRO A 80 -17.18 4.35 -10.41
N THR A 81 -16.38 4.72 -11.41
CA THR A 81 -15.00 4.25 -11.52
C THR A 81 -14.09 5.15 -10.69
N LEU A 82 -12.99 4.60 -10.18
CA LEU A 82 -11.98 5.39 -9.44
C LEU A 82 -11.55 6.65 -10.21
N GLY A 83 -11.39 6.54 -11.52
CA GLY A 83 -11.04 7.68 -12.38
C GLY A 83 -12.15 8.71 -12.49
N SER A 84 -13.40 8.27 -12.65
CA SER A 84 -14.56 9.17 -12.73
C SER A 84 -14.76 9.93 -11.41
N VAL A 85 -14.79 9.20 -10.29
CA VAL A 85 -14.99 9.80 -8.96
C VAL A 85 -13.87 10.78 -8.63
N ARG A 86 -12.59 10.41 -8.87
CA ARG A 86 -11.47 11.32 -8.65
C ARG A 86 -11.56 12.59 -9.49
N LYS A 87 -11.98 12.48 -10.76
CA LYS A 87 -12.17 13.65 -11.64
C LYS A 87 -13.29 14.56 -11.12
N ALA A 88 -14.39 13.98 -10.64
CA ALA A 88 -15.49 14.74 -10.06
C ALA A 88 -15.05 15.47 -8.78
N VAL A 89 -14.33 14.78 -7.89
CA VAL A 89 -13.80 15.37 -6.64
C VAL A 89 -12.79 16.48 -6.92
N ASN A 90 -11.85 16.27 -7.83
CA ASN A 90 -10.83 17.27 -8.18
C ASN A 90 -11.38 18.46 -8.97
N LYS A 91 -12.63 18.40 -9.45
CA LYS A 91 -13.30 19.49 -10.16
C LYS A 91 -14.01 20.44 -9.18
N ASP A 92 -14.32 19.98 -7.98
CA ASP A 92 -14.92 20.82 -6.94
C ASP A 92 -13.81 21.57 -6.21
N ASP A 93 -13.85 22.91 -6.22
CA ASP A 93 -12.83 23.75 -5.60
C ASP A 93 -12.82 23.65 -4.06
N ASP A 94 -13.93 23.22 -3.46
CA ASP A 94 -14.08 23.00 -2.02
C ASP A 94 -13.38 21.73 -1.52
N LEU A 95 -12.95 20.84 -2.42
CA LEU A 95 -12.32 19.56 -2.11
C LEU A 95 -10.83 19.57 -2.46
N PRO A 96 -9.97 18.95 -1.64
CA PRO A 96 -8.55 18.87 -1.94
C PRO A 96 -8.30 18.01 -3.18
N ASN A 97 -7.27 18.36 -3.94
CA ASN A 97 -6.90 17.63 -5.14
C ASN A 97 -6.16 16.33 -4.78
N PHE A 98 -6.63 15.20 -5.32
CA PHE A 98 -6.04 13.89 -5.08
C PHE A 98 -5.34 13.31 -6.31
N THR A 99 -4.20 12.65 -6.07
CA THR A 99 -3.56 11.76 -7.05
C THR A 99 -4.27 10.41 -7.10
N LYS A 100 -4.10 9.65 -8.18
CA LYS A 100 -4.79 8.35 -8.35
C LYS A 100 -4.50 7.36 -7.22
N THR A 101 -3.23 7.25 -6.80
CA THR A 101 -2.79 6.29 -5.78
C THR A 101 -3.24 6.72 -4.38
N THR A 102 -3.20 8.02 -4.08
CA THR A 102 -3.65 8.57 -2.79
C THR A 102 -5.16 8.38 -2.63
N PHE A 103 -5.92 8.70 -3.68
CA PHE A 103 -7.38 8.55 -3.72
C PHE A 103 -7.82 7.08 -3.57
N TRP A 104 -7.16 6.15 -4.27
CA TRP A 104 -7.47 4.72 -4.15
C TRP A 104 -7.25 4.20 -2.73
N ARG A 105 -6.13 4.58 -2.08
CA ARG A 105 -5.85 4.22 -0.69
C ARG A 105 -6.88 4.83 0.26
N LEU A 106 -7.21 6.12 0.09
CA LEU A 106 -8.23 6.79 0.89
C LEU A 106 -9.58 6.08 0.80
N MET A 107 -10.02 5.72 -0.40
CA MET A 107 -11.29 5.01 -0.59
C MET A 107 -11.25 3.59 0.03
N LYS A 108 -10.11 2.89 -0.05
CA LYS A 108 -9.92 1.61 0.65
C LYS A 108 -10.02 1.77 2.17
N ASP A 109 -9.37 2.79 2.72
CA ASP A 109 -9.42 3.10 4.16
C ASP A 109 -10.84 3.49 4.60
N THR A 110 -11.63 4.06 3.70
CA THR A 110 -13.05 4.43 3.91
C THR A 110 -14.00 3.22 3.85
N GLY A 111 -13.50 2.04 3.45
CA GLY A 111 -14.29 0.81 3.34
C GLY A 111 -14.82 0.51 1.94
N PHE A 112 -14.42 1.26 0.91
CA PHE A 112 -14.80 0.94 -0.47
C PHE A 112 -13.93 -0.18 -1.04
N THR A 113 -14.58 -1.09 -1.76
CA THR A 113 -13.91 -2.10 -2.58
C THR A 113 -14.08 -1.77 -4.06
N PHE A 114 -13.00 -1.91 -4.81
CA PHE A 114 -13.02 -1.78 -6.26
C PHE A 114 -12.76 -3.13 -6.85
N ASP A 115 -13.68 -3.58 -7.68
CA ASP A 115 -13.47 -4.77 -8.48
C ASP A 115 -13.15 -4.39 -9.92
N LYS A 116 -12.29 -5.20 -10.56
CA LYS A 116 -12.04 -5.07 -11.99
C LYS A 116 -13.25 -5.62 -12.70
N ARG A 117 -13.92 -4.77 -13.47
CA ARG A 117 -15.03 -5.23 -14.30
C ARG A 117 -14.50 -6.14 -15.41
N ILE A 118 -14.69 -7.44 -15.24
CA ILE A 118 -14.54 -8.40 -16.35
C ILE A 118 -15.79 -8.22 -17.20
N ARG A 119 -15.62 -7.74 -18.44
CA ARG A 119 -16.70 -7.69 -19.43
C ARG A 119 -17.01 -9.13 -19.87
N ASN A 120 -17.86 -9.82 -19.13
CA ASN A 120 -18.46 -11.08 -19.58
C ASN A 120 -19.50 -10.77 -20.66
N LEU A 121 -19.01 -10.41 -21.86
CA LEU A 121 -19.85 -10.15 -23.03
C LEU A 121 -20.59 -11.40 -23.50
N GLY A 122 -20.18 -12.59 -23.05
CA GLY A 122 -20.75 -13.87 -23.45
C GLY A 122 -22.28 -13.89 -23.34
N ILE A 123 -22.85 -13.41 -22.23
CA ILE A 123 -24.31 -13.40 -22.02
C ILE A 123 -25.01 -12.44 -22.99
N ILE A 124 -24.45 -11.25 -23.20
CA ILE A 124 -25.02 -10.23 -24.11
C ILE A 124 -24.92 -10.70 -25.57
N VAL A 125 -23.79 -11.30 -25.94
CA VAL A 125 -23.55 -11.85 -27.28
C VAL A 125 -24.47 -13.04 -27.53
N TRP A 126 -24.63 -13.92 -26.54
CA TRP A 126 -25.54 -15.06 -26.62
C TRP A 126 -26.99 -14.60 -26.79
N HIS A 127 -27.44 -13.65 -25.98
CA HIS A 127 -28.78 -13.06 -26.10
C HIS A 127 -29.01 -12.43 -27.49
N ARG A 128 -28.02 -11.69 -28.03
CA ARG A 128 -28.09 -11.11 -29.38
C ARG A 128 -28.08 -12.16 -30.50
N ARG A 129 -27.44 -13.32 -30.30
CA ARG A 129 -27.49 -14.44 -31.25
C ARG A 129 -28.84 -15.15 -31.18
N TYR A 130 -29.34 -15.41 -29.98
CA TYR A 130 -30.63 -16.03 -29.74
C TYR A 130 -31.78 -15.22 -30.35
N LEU A 131 -31.82 -13.91 -30.10
CA LEU A 131 -32.83 -13.02 -30.72
C LEU A 131 -32.73 -12.95 -32.24
N ARG A 132 -31.54 -13.07 -32.83
CA ARG A 132 -31.39 -13.16 -34.28
C ARG A 132 -31.92 -14.48 -34.82
N ALA A 133 -31.63 -15.59 -34.14
CA ALA A 133 -32.11 -16.90 -34.52
C ALA A 133 -33.64 -16.98 -34.49
N ILE A 134 -34.30 -16.43 -33.47
CA ILE A 134 -35.77 -16.38 -33.40
C ILE A 134 -36.37 -15.57 -34.55
N LYS A 135 -35.68 -14.54 -35.05
CA LYS A 135 -36.19 -13.65 -36.09
C LYS A 135 -36.09 -14.23 -37.51
N GLU A 136 -35.32 -15.31 -37.68
CA GLU A 136 -35.19 -16.06 -38.94
C GLU A 136 -36.21 -17.20 -39.07
N PHE A 137 -36.93 -17.54 -37.99
CA PHE A 137 -38.11 -18.40 -37.99
C PHE A 137 -39.39 -17.56 -38.08
#